data_AF-A0A4Q2XAF4-F1
#
_entry.id   AF-A0A4Q2XAF4-F1
#
_cell.length_a   1.000
_cell.length_b   1.000
_cell.length_c   1.000
_cell.angle_alpha   90.00
_cell.angle_beta   90.00
_cell.angle_gamma   90.00
#
_symmetry.space_group_name_H-M   'P 1'
#
loop_
_entity.id
_entity.type
_entity.pdbx_description
1 polymer ?
#
loop_
_entity_poly.entity_id
_entity_poly.type
_entity_poly.pdbx_seq_one_letter_code
_entity_poly.pdbx_strand_id
1 'polypeptide(L)'
;MAEVIQFHCPACGMTLRLPLAMAAQQGPCPNCDREIVAPDPYHGIGAFLAPVLPPPPVPEPFTLFVETPPLVPRHEEHETMRHPVYQQPEPLPAPPPVQFPAYQPEPFPPYQAEPPFPLPEPLHPFSEPAPVAQEPFSLPPVEPEPDPPAPAAVAESSACLVETERSRSRLILLFACLVTGLVALVFGILLGALGTRFFAPIPPYKPTNFGPPSQPEQPAAPEVPAPTPTPAATPEQPAPPSPEPPKPEPPATPAPEASNPEPTPEPEPPPAVPAKVSAGAEAALKAFLEAPDWAARSAHVLAPDKVKAAMEAYSREVPDGPTAYRTITVKQSEVDESTRSTIFIFMVTTERHQQGIPVAVKETPGGWLVDWLAFVEFRDDLFQKFTDGPVDKTGFFHLIVTRPPEKRAEETENEHFSSFVLQSPVSGKGQLAFIRKGTSAYETVHAATEGGTAFTPVLEVRKSKTAEGQSYFEVMAVKANDWFPREN
;
A
#
# COMPACT_ATOMS: atom_id res chain seq x y z
N MET A 1 -17.09 47.08 34.42
CA MET A 1 -18.29 46.89 33.60
C MET A 1 -17.83 46.17 32.33
N ALA A 2 -18.43 45.04 31.96
CA ALA A 2 -18.03 44.36 30.73
C ALA A 2 -18.41 45.25 29.54
N GLU A 3 -17.46 45.53 28.64
CA GLU A 3 -17.74 46.23 27.40
C GLU A 3 -18.63 45.35 26.51
N VAL A 4 -19.64 45.96 25.89
CA VAL A 4 -20.66 45.27 25.08
C VAL A 4 -20.58 45.77 23.65
N ILE A 5 -20.52 44.86 22.69
CA ILE A 5 -20.63 45.15 21.26
C ILE A 5 -22.08 44.99 20.81
N GLN A 6 -22.55 45.94 20.00
CA GLN A 6 -23.90 45.92 19.41
C GLN A 6 -23.79 45.90 17.89
N PHE A 7 -24.44 44.94 17.23
CA PHE A 7 -24.40 44.79 15.77
C PHE A 7 -25.70 44.17 15.24
N HIS A 8 -25.91 44.20 13.93
CA HIS A 8 -27.05 43.55 13.28
C HIS A 8 -26.66 42.18 12.75
N CYS A 9 -27.52 41.18 12.95
CA CYS A 9 -27.35 39.87 12.35
C CYS A 9 -27.34 39.99 10.82
N PRO A 10 -26.31 39.51 10.11
CA PRO A 10 -26.24 39.60 8.64
C PRO A 10 -27.31 38.74 7.94
N ALA A 11 -27.92 37.79 8.64
CA ALA A 11 -28.97 36.94 8.08
C ALA A 11 -30.38 37.56 8.18
N CYS A 12 -30.76 38.04 9.36
CA CYS A 12 -32.15 38.46 9.65
C CYS A 12 -32.30 39.94 10.05
N GLY A 13 -31.19 40.69 10.19
CA GLY A 13 -31.19 42.11 10.54
C GLY A 13 -31.44 42.43 12.02
N MET A 14 -31.75 41.44 12.87
CA MET A 14 -31.98 41.67 14.30
C MET A 14 -30.72 42.23 14.98
N THR A 15 -30.91 43.23 15.85
CA THR A 15 -29.84 43.78 16.67
C THR A 15 -29.46 42.82 17.79
N LEU A 16 -28.19 42.42 17.83
CA LEU A 16 -27.60 41.56 18.84
C LEU A 16 -26.66 42.37 19.74
N ARG A 17 -26.57 41.98 21.02
CA ARG A 17 -25.67 42.55 22.02
C ARG A 17 -24.88 41.42 22.67
N LEU A 18 -23.56 41.45 22.53
CA LEU A 18 -22.66 40.43 23.08
C LEU A 18 -21.55 41.10 23.91
N PRO A 19 -21.03 40.47 24.96
CA PRO A 19 -19.81 40.93 25.63
C PRO A 19 -18.65 40.98 24.63
N LEU A 20 -17.74 41.95 24.78
CA LEU A 20 -16.56 42.11 23.92
C LEU A 20 -15.69 40.84 23.87
N ALA A 21 -15.67 40.04 24.94
CA ALA A 21 -14.98 38.74 25.01
C ALA A 21 -15.49 37.70 23.99
N MET A 22 -16.67 37.94 23.38
CA MET A 22 -17.24 37.10 22.31
C MET A 22 -17.05 37.69 20.91
N ALA A 23 -16.25 38.76 20.76
CA ALA A 23 -15.84 39.24 19.45
C ALA A 23 -15.15 38.12 18.65
N ALA A 24 -15.37 38.09 17.33
CA ALA A 24 -14.86 37.06 16.43
C ALA A 24 -15.28 35.60 16.73
N GLN A 25 -16.17 35.35 17.69
CA GLN A 25 -16.68 34.00 17.95
C GLN A 25 -17.83 33.64 17.00
N GLN A 26 -17.86 32.38 16.57
CA GLN A 26 -18.93 31.79 15.78
C GLN A 26 -20.03 31.25 16.69
N GLY A 27 -21.28 31.53 16.35
CA GLY A 27 -22.43 30.98 17.06
C GLY A 27 -23.75 31.19 16.33
N PRO A 28 -24.82 30.48 16.73
CA PRO A 28 -26.13 30.62 16.12
C PRO A 28 -26.79 31.95 16.50
N CYS A 29 -27.43 32.60 15.54
CA CYS A 29 -28.25 33.77 15.81
C CYS A 29 -29.53 33.38 16.57
N PRO A 30 -29.85 33.97 17.74
CA PRO A 30 -30.99 33.57 18.57
C PRO A 30 -32.37 33.82 17.94
N ASN A 31 -32.44 34.46 16.77
CA ASN A 31 -33.69 34.75 16.07
C ASN A 31 -33.91 33.92 14.81
N CYS A 32 -32.84 33.44 14.16
CA CYS A 32 -32.97 32.74 12.88
C CYS A 32 -32.13 31.45 12.80
N ASP A 33 -31.44 31.09 13.88
CA ASP A 33 -30.58 29.91 14.04
C ASP A 33 -29.46 29.73 13.01
N ARG A 34 -29.22 30.72 12.14
CA ARG A 34 -28.08 30.70 11.23
C ARG A 34 -26.80 31.00 11.99
N GLU A 35 -25.76 30.23 11.69
CA GLU A 35 -24.42 30.48 12.22
C GLU A 35 -23.84 31.78 11.66
N ILE A 36 -23.42 32.65 12.58
CA ILE A 36 -22.81 33.94 12.31
C ILE A 36 -21.51 34.04 13.08
N VAL A 37 -20.59 34.85 12.57
CA VAL A 37 -19.39 35.27 13.29
C VAL A 37 -19.60 36.69 13.79
N ALA A 38 -19.46 36.88 15.11
CA ALA A 38 -19.56 38.19 15.75
C ALA A 38 -18.48 39.15 15.21
N PRO A 39 -18.75 40.46 15.13
CA PRO A 39 -17.76 41.41 14.61
C PRO A 39 -16.51 41.44 15.49
N ASP A 40 -15.39 41.80 14.89
CA ASP A 40 -14.11 42.01 15.55
C ASP A 40 -13.73 43.50 15.49
N PRO A 41 -13.95 44.27 16.58
CA PRO A 41 -13.63 45.68 16.61
C PRO A 41 -12.13 45.99 16.46
N TYR A 42 -11.24 45.07 16.86
CA TYR A 42 -9.80 45.31 16.83
C TYR A 42 -9.22 45.21 15.41
N HIS A 43 -9.85 44.38 14.57
CA HIS A 43 -9.43 44.18 13.17
C HIS A 43 -10.34 44.91 12.17
N GLY A 44 -11.39 45.60 12.64
CA GLY A 44 -12.34 46.30 11.77
C GLY A 44 -13.20 45.36 10.93
N ILE A 45 -13.38 44.10 11.36
CA ILE A 45 -14.15 43.09 10.65
C ILE A 45 -15.61 43.14 11.14
N GLY A 46 -16.54 43.43 10.23
CA GLY A 46 -17.98 43.40 10.53
C GLY A 46 -18.50 41.98 10.76
N ALA A 47 -19.73 41.85 11.28
CA ALA A 47 -20.36 40.54 11.43
C ALA A 47 -20.64 39.91 10.05
N PHE A 48 -20.40 38.61 9.90
CA PHE A 48 -20.64 37.88 8.66
C PHE A 48 -21.25 36.49 8.91
N LEU A 49 -21.82 35.89 7.86
CA LEU A 49 -22.33 34.51 7.90
C LEU A 49 -21.16 33.54 7.94
N ALA A 50 -21.18 32.58 8.87
CA ALA A 50 -20.15 31.55 8.87
C ALA A 50 -20.16 30.76 7.55
N PRO A 51 -18.99 30.42 6.98
CA PRO A 51 -18.94 29.53 5.82
C PRO A 51 -19.66 28.24 6.17
N VAL A 52 -20.62 27.84 5.32
CA VAL A 52 -21.21 26.50 5.44
C VAL A 52 -20.08 25.53 5.14
N LEU A 53 -19.52 24.90 6.17
CA LEU A 53 -18.58 23.81 5.98
C LEU A 53 -19.30 22.80 5.08
N PRO A 54 -18.66 22.34 3.98
CA PRO A 54 -19.23 21.23 3.24
C PRO A 54 -19.51 20.12 4.25
N PRO A 55 -20.66 19.42 4.15
CA PRO A 55 -20.94 18.32 5.05
C PRO A 55 -19.69 17.45 5.10
N PRO A 56 -19.21 17.05 6.29
CA PRO A 56 -18.05 16.19 6.39
C PRO A 56 -18.28 15.04 5.41
N PRO A 57 -17.28 14.68 4.58
CA PRO A 57 -17.44 13.57 3.66
C PRO A 57 -18.00 12.42 4.49
N VAL A 58 -19.20 11.96 4.12
CA VAL A 58 -19.81 10.80 4.76
C VAL A 58 -18.70 9.76 4.74
N PRO A 59 -18.19 9.30 5.90
CA PRO A 59 -17.09 8.35 5.91
C PRO A 59 -17.60 7.18 5.09
N GLU A 60 -17.01 7.00 3.90
CA GLU A 60 -17.28 5.82 3.11
C GLU A 60 -17.00 4.67 4.07
N PRO A 61 -17.98 3.80 4.34
CA PRO A 61 -17.74 2.68 5.22
C PRO A 61 -16.53 1.96 4.66
N PHE A 62 -15.44 1.92 5.42
CA PHE A 62 -14.28 1.13 5.08
C PHE A 62 -14.78 -0.30 4.93
N THR A 63 -14.97 -0.74 3.68
CA THR A 63 -15.32 -2.13 3.39
C THR A 63 -14.06 -2.94 3.55
N LEU A 64 -13.65 -3.17 4.79
CA LEU A 64 -12.94 -4.40 5.12
C LEU A 64 -13.93 -5.50 4.81
N PHE A 65 -13.73 -6.16 3.66
CA PHE A 65 -14.55 -7.24 3.15
C PHE A 65 -15.95 -6.81 2.67
N VAL A 66 -16.12 -6.71 1.35
CA VAL A 66 -17.43 -6.69 0.72
C VAL A 66 -18.09 -8.06 0.92
N GLU A 67 -18.95 -8.18 1.93
CA GLU A 67 -19.99 -9.22 1.99
C GLU A 67 -20.73 -9.21 0.66
N THR A 68 -20.69 -10.33 -0.05
CA THR A 68 -21.34 -10.46 -1.36
C THR A 68 -22.71 -11.09 -1.12
N PRO A 69 -23.82 -10.49 -1.59
CA PRO A 69 -25.14 -11.11 -1.49
C PRO A 69 -25.18 -12.43 -2.30
N PRO A 70 -26.03 -13.40 -1.90
CA PRO A 70 -26.06 -14.72 -2.51
C PRO A 70 -26.43 -14.62 -3.99
N LEU A 71 -25.54 -15.10 -4.86
CA LEU A 71 -25.76 -15.13 -6.30
C LEU A 71 -26.88 -16.12 -6.64
N VAL A 72 -27.90 -15.63 -7.33
CA VAL A 72 -28.91 -16.42 -8.03
C VAL A 72 -28.20 -17.27 -9.11
N PRO A 73 -28.45 -18.59 -9.21
CA PRO A 73 -27.89 -19.42 -10.27
C PRO A 73 -28.35 -18.91 -11.65
N ARG A 74 -27.42 -18.45 -12.48
CA ARG A 74 -27.69 -18.22 -13.91
C ARG A 74 -27.68 -19.58 -14.61
N HIS A 75 -28.75 -19.81 -15.37
CA HIS A 75 -28.99 -20.95 -16.23
C HIS A 75 -27.73 -21.35 -17.02
N GLU A 76 -27.27 -22.58 -16.81
CA GLU A 76 -26.28 -23.25 -17.66
C GLU A 76 -26.94 -23.55 -19.02
N GLU A 77 -26.40 -22.99 -20.09
CA GLU A 77 -26.59 -23.54 -21.43
C GLU A 77 -25.62 -24.72 -21.57
N HIS A 78 -26.18 -25.93 -21.61
CA HIS A 78 -25.48 -27.18 -21.88
C HIS A 78 -24.85 -27.13 -23.29
N GLU A 79 -23.57 -26.78 -23.37
CA GLU A 79 -22.77 -27.05 -24.57
C GLU A 79 -22.07 -28.41 -24.39
N THR A 80 -22.43 -29.34 -25.28
CA THR A 80 -22.06 -30.76 -25.23
C THR A 80 -20.58 -30.96 -25.56
N MET A 81 -19.70 -30.80 -24.57
CA MET A 81 -18.29 -31.16 -24.71
C MET A 81 -18.13 -32.69 -24.77
N ARG A 82 -17.70 -33.18 -25.93
CA ARG A 82 -17.22 -34.55 -26.12
C ARG A 82 -16.00 -34.77 -25.23
N HIS A 83 -16.12 -35.67 -24.25
CA HIS A 83 -15.00 -36.16 -23.48
C HIS A 83 -13.95 -36.81 -24.40
N PRO A 84 -12.66 -36.41 -24.34
CA PRO A 84 -11.60 -37.24 -24.86
C PRO A 84 -11.47 -38.48 -23.97
N VAL A 85 -11.50 -39.66 -24.61
CA VAL A 85 -11.18 -40.94 -23.96
C VAL A 85 -9.73 -40.87 -23.48
N TYR A 86 -9.53 -40.77 -22.17
CA TYR A 86 -8.21 -40.97 -21.57
C TYR A 86 -7.84 -42.46 -21.73
N GLN A 87 -6.88 -42.75 -22.61
CA GLN A 87 -6.17 -44.03 -22.57
C GLN A 87 -5.33 -44.06 -21.30
N GLN A 88 -5.67 -45.00 -20.43
CA GLN A 88 -4.93 -45.32 -19.20
C GLN A 88 -3.50 -45.75 -19.57
N PRO A 89 -2.45 -45.05 -19.12
CA PRO A 89 -1.07 -45.45 -19.39
C PRO A 89 -0.78 -46.82 -18.76
N GLU A 90 -0.16 -47.72 -19.52
CA GLU A 90 0.34 -48.99 -18.99
C GLU A 90 1.27 -48.77 -17.78
N PRO A 91 1.17 -49.61 -16.73
CA PRO A 91 2.01 -49.48 -15.55
C PRO A 91 3.48 -49.74 -15.91
N LEU A 92 4.32 -48.74 -15.63
CA LEU A 92 5.77 -48.87 -15.77
C LEU A 92 6.31 -49.99 -14.85
N PRO A 93 7.28 -50.80 -15.32
CA PRO A 93 7.88 -51.86 -14.53
C PRO A 93 8.61 -51.29 -13.32
N ALA A 94 8.45 -51.95 -12.17
CA ALA A 94 9.05 -51.53 -10.92
C ALA A 94 10.59 -51.49 -11.02
N PRO A 95 11.25 -50.44 -10.51
CA PRO A 95 12.71 -50.36 -10.50
C PRO A 95 13.31 -51.46 -9.62
N PRO A 96 14.50 -51.98 -9.98
CA PRO A 96 15.17 -53.01 -9.19
C PRO A 96 15.56 -52.47 -7.79
N PRO A 97 15.60 -53.35 -6.77
CA PRO A 97 15.94 -52.95 -5.41
C PRO A 97 17.37 -52.40 -5.35
N VAL A 98 17.50 -51.16 -4.89
CA VAL A 98 18.78 -50.50 -4.64
C VAL A 98 19.44 -51.18 -3.45
N GLN A 99 20.57 -51.87 -3.69
CA GLN A 99 21.41 -52.40 -2.62
C GLN A 99 22.24 -51.25 -2.04
N PHE A 100 21.92 -50.82 -0.82
CA PHE A 100 22.75 -49.87 -0.09
C PHE A 100 23.98 -50.59 0.47
N PRO A 101 25.21 -50.08 0.26
CA PRO A 101 26.40 -50.63 0.88
C PRO A 101 26.31 -50.50 2.41
N ALA A 102 26.79 -51.53 3.11
CA ALA A 102 26.82 -51.57 4.56
C ALA A 102 27.60 -50.37 5.13
N TYR A 103 26.93 -49.60 5.98
CA TYR A 103 27.52 -48.45 6.66
C TYR A 103 28.66 -48.91 7.56
N GLN A 104 29.90 -48.55 7.23
CA GLN A 104 31.03 -48.66 8.15
C GLN A 104 31.12 -47.34 8.93
N PRO A 105 30.87 -47.35 10.25
CA PRO A 105 31.05 -46.15 11.07
C PRO A 105 32.54 -45.83 11.16
N GLU A 106 32.92 -44.61 10.76
CA GLU A 106 34.28 -44.11 10.98
C GLU A 106 34.56 -43.93 12.48
N PRO A 107 35.80 -44.22 12.94
CA PRO A 107 36.17 -44.05 14.34
C PRO A 107 36.16 -42.57 14.72
N PHE A 108 35.43 -42.25 15.79
CA PHE A 108 35.40 -40.91 16.37
C PHE A 108 36.81 -40.43 16.72
N PRO A 109 37.18 -39.18 16.41
CA PRO A 109 38.45 -38.63 16.83
C PRO A 109 38.54 -38.57 18.36
N PRO A 110 39.74 -38.71 18.95
CA PRO A 110 39.91 -38.67 20.40
C PRO A 110 39.50 -37.30 20.95
N TYR A 111 38.65 -37.32 21.97
CA TYR A 111 38.26 -36.16 22.77
C TYR A 111 39.52 -35.44 23.29
N GLN A 112 39.79 -34.24 22.78
CA GLN A 112 40.70 -33.31 23.43
C GLN A 112 39.94 -32.66 24.59
N ALA A 113 40.40 -32.91 25.82
CA ALA A 113 39.87 -32.26 27.00
C ALA A 113 40.14 -30.76 26.90
N GLU A 114 39.09 -29.96 26.78
CA GLU A 114 39.19 -28.50 26.88
C GLU A 114 39.76 -28.10 28.24
N PRO A 115 40.67 -27.11 28.30
CA PRO A 115 41.19 -26.62 29.56
C PRO A 115 40.06 -26.01 30.41
N PRO A 116 40.09 -26.16 31.74
CA PRO A 116 39.06 -25.64 32.62
C PRO A 116 38.96 -24.12 32.50
N PHE A 117 37.73 -23.63 32.31
CA PHE A 117 37.41 -22.21 32.32
C PHE A 117 37.93 -21.56 33.62
N PRO A 118 38.61 -20.40 33.54
CA PRO A 118 39.02 -19.67 34.73
C PRO A 118 37.78 -19.24 35.53
N LEU A 119 37.79 -19.57 36.82
CA LEU A 119 36.76 -19.15 37.78
C LEU A 119 36.67 -17.62 37.80
N PRO A 120 35.46 -17.04 37.79
CA PRO A 120 35.28 -15.59 37.90
C PRO A 120 35.82 -15.10 39.25
N GLU A 121 36.63 -14.04 39.21
CA GLU A 121 37.14 -13.35 40.39
C GLU A 121 35.98 -12.86 41.28
N PRO A 122 36.15 -12.90 42.62
CA PRO A 122 35.13 -12.44 43.54
C PRO A 122 34.87 -10.93 43.37
N LEU A 123 33.62 -10.60 43.06
CA LEU A 123 33.12 -9.22 43.00
C LEU A 123 33.44 -8.49 44.30
N HIS A 124 34.18 -7.40 44.19
CA HIS A 124 34.42 -6.47 45.29
C HIS A 124 33.10 -5.96 45.87
N PRO A 125 33.01 -5.76 47.21
CA PRO A 125 31.81 -5.20 47.83
C PRO A 125 31.56 -3.79 47.30
N PHE A 126 30.33 -3.57 46.83
CA PHE A 126 29.78 -2.28 46.46
C PHE A 126 29.94 -1.31 47.64
N SER A 127 30.79 -0.29 47.51
CA SER A 127 30.81 0.85 48.43
C SER A 127 29.55 1.68 48.19
N GLU A 128 28.68 1.71 49.19
CA GLU A 128 27.54 2.64 49.29
C GLU A 128 28.06 4.08 49.19
N PRO A 129 27.59 4.91 48.24
CA PRO A 129 27.97 6.31 48.18
C PRO A 129 27.35 7.07 49.37
N ALA A 130 28.20 7.78 50.10
CA ALA A 130 27.82 8.62 51.23
C ALA A 130 26.75 9.67 50.82
N PRO A 131 25.82 10.04 51.73
CA PRO A 131 24.82 11.05 51.45
C PRO A 131 25.48 12.40 51.17
N VAL A 132 25.30 12.89 49.94
CA VAL A 132 25.71 14.23 49.53
C VAL A 132 24.89 15.24 50.32
N ALA A 133 25.56 16.02 51.16
CA ALA A 133 24.97 17.16 51.84
C ALA A 133 24.48 18.17 50.81
N GLN A 134 23.20 18.54 50.89
CA GLN A 134 22.62 19.61 50.08
C GLN A 134 23.21 20.95 50.54
N GLU A 135 24.06 21.55 49.71
CA GLU A 135 24.44 22.95 49.89
C GLU A 135 23.25 23.87 49.52
N PRO A 136 23.02 24.94 50.29
CA PRO A 136 21.97 25.90 49.99
C PRO A 136 22.33 26.69 48.73
N PHE A 137 21.50 26.55 47.70
CA PHE A 137 21.53 27.40 46.50
C PHE A 137 21.43 28.88 46.90
N SER A 138 22.56 29.59 46.81
CA SER A 138 22.59 31.04 46.80
C SER A 138 22.34 31.52 45.38
N LEU A 139 21.22 32.20 45.17
CA LEU A 139 20.90 32.86 43.90
C LEU A 139 22.00 33.90 43.58
N PRO A 140 22.53 33.94 42.34
CA PRO A 140 23.46 34.98 41.94
C PRO A 140 22.76 36.36 41.96
N PRO A 141 23.51 37.44 42.24
CA PRO A 141 22.96 38.79 42.28
C PRO A 141 22.50 39.20 40.87
N VAL A 142 21.28 39.74 40.80
CA VAL A 142 20.72 40.34 39.59
C VAL A 142 21.54 41.59 39.26
N GLU A 143 22.35 41.52 38.21
CA GLU A 143 22.96 42.70 37.60
C GLU A 143 21.87 43.55 36.91
N PRO A 144 21.86 44.87 37.10
CA PRO A 144 20.94 45.75 36.39
C PRO A 144 21.29 45.83 34.91
N GLU A 145 20.28 45.63 34.05
CA GLU A 145 20.37 45.84 32.60
C GLU A 145 20.89 47.26 32.29
N PRO A 146 21.87 47.40 31.37
CA PRO A 146 22.28 48.71 30.89
C PRO A 146 21.23 49.30 29.95
N ASP A 147 20.93 50.59 30.16
CA ASP A 147 20.03 51.38 29.32
C ASP A 147 20.39 51.30 27.82
N PRO A 148 19.40 51.26 26.92
CA PRO A 148 19.62 51.17 25.49
C PRO A 148 20.33 52.44 24.97
N PRO A 149 21.37 52.30 24.12
CA PRO A 149 22.04 53.45 23.55
C PRO A 149 21.12 54.21 22.59
N ALA A 150 21.19 55.54 22.68
CA ALA A 150 20.54 56.46 21.76
C ALA A 150 20.93 56.17 20.30
N PRO A 151 19.98 56.33 19.34
CA PRO A 151 20.23 55.99 17.94
C PRO A 151 21.25 56.94 17.33
N ALA A 152 22.44 56.42 17.04
CA ALA A 152 23.41 57.07 16.18
C ALA A 152 22.97 56.93 14.72
N ALA A 153 22.95 58.07 14.02
CA ALA A 153 22.69 58.15 12.59
C ALA A 153 23.72 57.34 11.81
N VAL A 154 23.28 56.28 11.14
CA VAL A 154 24.08 55.50 10.19
C VAL A 154 23.46 55.65 8.80
N ALA A 155 24.35 55.95 7.85
CA ALA A 155 24.11 56.37 6.49
C ALA A 155 23.15 55.49 5.69
N GLU A 156 22.22 56.17 5.02
CA GLU A 156 21.40 55.69 3.91
C GLU A 156 22.28 55.41 2.68
N SER A 157 22.43 54.15 2.25
CA SER A 157 22.92 53.86 0.88
C SER A 157 22.71 52.40 0.41
N SER A 158 21.67 51.69 0.84
CA SER A 158 21.42 50.32 0.31
C SER A 158 19.95 49.86 0.27
N ALA A 159 18.97 50.70 0.63
CA ALA A 159 17.57 50.30 0.66
C ALA A 159 16.82 50.39 -0.70
N CYS A 160 17.40 51.02 -1.73
CA CYS A 160 16.65 51.37 -2.95
C CYS A 160 16.55 50.24 -4.01
N LEU A 161 17.29 49.12 -3.85
CA LEU A 161 17.29 48.02 -4.84
C LEU A 161 16.41 46.82 -4.46
N VAL A 162 15.94 46.72 -3.22
CA VAL A 162 15.15 45.55 -2.76
C VAL A 162 13.64 45.72 -2.99
N GLU A 163 13.15 46.96 -3.06
CA GLU A 163 11.70 47.22 -3.28
C GLU A 163 11.25 46.98 -4.73
N THR A 164 12.15 47.09 -5.71
CA THR A 164 11.82 46.87 -7.12
C THR A 164 11.65 45.39 -7.48
N GLU A 165 12.37 44.47 -6.83
CA GLU A 165 12.20 43.02 -7.05
C GLU A 165 10.91 42.49 -6.40
N ARG A 166 10.56 42.98 -5.21
CA ARG A 166 9.34 42.58 -4.51
C ARG A 166 8.07 43.02 -5.26
N SER A 167 8.12 44.16 -5.95
CA SER A 167 7.04 44.66 -6.80
C SER A 167 6.85 43.81 -8.07
N ARG A 168 7.96 43.41 -8.72
CA ARG A 168 7.91 42.53 -9.91
C ARG A 168 7.36 41.14 -9.60
N SER A 169 7.74 40.56 -8.46
CA SER A 169 7.25 39.24 -8.05
C SER A 169 5.73 39.24 -7.79
N ARG A 170 5.19 40.31 -7.18
CA ARG A 170 3.74 40.50 -7.01
C ARG A 170 3.00 40.67 -8.33
N LEU A 171 3.57 41.41 -9.27
CA LEU A 171 2.96 41.60 -10.59
C LEU A 171 2.90 40.28 -11.38
N ILE A 172 3.96 39.46 -11.31
CA ILE A 172 4.02 38.15 -11.97
C ILE A 172 2.96 37.20 -11.38
N LEU A 173 2.80 37.18 -10.06
CA LEU A 173 1.81 36.33 -9.39
C LEU A 173 0.37 36.72 -9.78
N LEU A 174 0.07 38.03 -9.81
CA LEU A 174 -1.24 38.53 -10.23
C LEU A 174 -1.54 38.20 -11.70
N PHE A 175 -0.53 38.27 -12.57
CA PHE A 175 -0.68 37.91 -13.98
C PHE A 175 -0.93 36.40 -14.15
N ALA A 176 -0.22 35.55 -13.40
CA ALA A 176 -0.43 34.10 -13.40
C ALA A 176 -1.85 33.71 -12.92
N CYS A 177 -2.37 34.38 -11.88
CA CYS A 177 -3.75 34.18 -11.42
C CYS A 177 -4.79 34.63 -12.45
N LEU A 178 -4.55 35.75 -13.14
CA LEU A 178 -5.44 36.24 -14.20
C LEU A 178 -5.50 35.28 -15.39
N VAL A 179 -4.34 34.76 -15.82
CA VAL A 179 -4.25 33.81 -16.94
C VAL A 179 -4.94 32.49 -16.59
N THR A 180 -4.71 31.94 -15.40
CA THR A 180 -5.37 30.69 -14.96
C THR A 180 -6.89 30.85 -14.82
N GLY A 181 -7.36 31.97 -14.28
CA GLY A 181 -8.80 32.29 -14.24
C GLY A 181 -9.43 32.39 -15.62
N LEU A 182 -8.74 33.02 -16.59
CA LEU A 182 -9.24 33.17 -17.96
C LEU A 182 -9.29 31.83 -18.70
N VAL A 183 -8.28 30.97 -18.51
CA VAL A 183 -8.27 29.60 -19.08
C VAL A 183 -9.43 28.78 -18.52
N ALA A 184 -9.65 28.80 -17.20
CA ALA A 184 -10.76 28.08 -16.57
C ALA A 184 -12.14 28.55 -17.09
N LEU A 185 -12.31 29.87 -17.26
CA LEU A 185 -13.53 30.45 -17.81
C LEU A 185 -13.79 30.02 -19.26
N VAL A 186 -12.76 30.06 -20.11
CA VAL A 186 -12.87 29.62 -21.52
C VAL A 186 -13.19 28.12 -21.59
N PHE A 187 -12.56 27.30 -20.74
CA PHE A 187 -12.81 25.86 -20.70
C PHE A 187 -14.23 25.55 -20.22
N GLY A 188 -14.72 26.28 -19.22
CA GLY A 188 -16.11 26.17 -18.75
C GLY A 188 -17.14 26.53 -19.82
N ILE A 189 -16.89 27.59 -20.59
CA ILE A 189 -17.76 28.00 -21.71
C ILE A 189 -17.75 26.94 -22.83
N LEU A 190 -16.59 26.38 -23.17
CA LEU A 190 -16.46 25.32 -24.16
C LEU A 190 -17.20 24.04 -23.74
N LEU A 191 -17.04 23.61 -22.49
CA LEU A 191 -17.74 22.44 -21.96
C LEU A 191 -19.26 22.67 -21.90
N GLY A 192 -19.72 23.86 -21.50
CA GLY A 192 -21.14 24.22 -21.52
C GLY A 192 -21.74 24.23 -22.93
N ALA A 193 -20.99 24.72 -23.92
CA ALA A 193 -21.43 24.72 -25.32
C ALA A 193 -21.50 23.31 -25.93
N LEU A 194 -20.62 22.39 -25.52
CA LEU A 194 -20.60 21.00 -25.97
C LEU A 194 -21.64 20.12 -25.25
N GLY A 195 -21.98 20.41 -24.00
CA GLY A 195 -22.90 19.62 -23.17
C GLY A 195 -24.39 19.72 -23.54
N THR A 196 -24.79 20.68 -24.37
CA THR A 196 -26.22 20.87 -24.74
C THR A 196 -26.71 19.99 -25.89
N ARG A 197 -25.86 19.14 -26.47
CA ARG A 197 -26.24 18.28 -27.63
C ARG A 197 -26.52 16.81 -27.32
N PHE A 198 -26.44 16.35 -26.07
CA PHE A 198 -26.52 14.90 -25.76
C PHE A 198 -27.66 14.43 -24.83
N PHE A 199 -28.54 15.32 -24.37
CA PHE A 199 -29.69 14.90 -23.56
C PHE A 199 -30.98 14.83 -24.39
N ALA A 200 -31.20 13.69 -25.04
CA ALA A 200 -32.54 13.28 -25.44
C ALA A 200 -33.26 12.64 -24.22
N PRO A 201 -34.54 12.96 -23.97
CA PRO A 201 -35.29 12.38 -22.86
C PRO A 201 -35.53 10.89 -23.06
N ILE A 202 -35.14 10.08 -22.07
CA ILE A 202 -35.42 8.65 -22.00
C ILE A 202 -36.94 8.46 -21.81
N PRO A 203 -37.63 7.65 -22.63
CA PRO A 203 -39.06 7.42 -22.46
C PRO A 203 -39.35 6.62 -21.18
N PRO A 204 -40.49 6.84 -20.52
CA PRO A 204 -40.84 6.20 -19.27
C PRO A 204 -41.09 4.69 -19.46
N TYR A 205 -40.43 3.90 -18.61
CA TYR A 205 -40.52 2.44 -18.58
C TYR A 205 -41.91 2.02 -18.05
N LYS A 206 -42.61 1.15 -18.80
CA LYS A 206 -43.86 0.50 -18.34
C LYS A 206 -43.53 -0.69 -17.44
N PRO A 207 -44.17 -0.84 -16.27
CA PRO A 207 -43.98 -2.03 -15.43
C PRO A 207 -44.74 -3.23 -16.04
N THR A 208 -44.00 -4.31 -16.30
CA THR A 208 -44.56 -5.59 -16.75
C THR A 208 -44.94 -6.43 -15.53
N ASN A 209 -46.20 -6.86 -15.52
CA ASN A 209 -46.84 -7.64 -14.46
C ASN A 209 -46.29 -9.09 -14.46
N PHE A 210 -45.70 -9.53 -13.35
CA PHE A 210 -45.28 -10.93 -13.17
C PHE A 210 -46.44 -11.74 -12.59
N GLY A 211 -46.88 -12.77 -13.33
CA GLY A 211 -47.85 -13.76 -12.86
C GLY A 211 -47.23 -14.78 -11.88
N PRO A 212 -48.07 -15.54 -11.15
CA PRO A 212 -47.62 -16.44 -10.09
C PRO A 212 -46.91 -17.70 -10.64
N PRO A 213 -45.99 -18.30 -9.86
CA PRO A 213 -45.14 -19.40 -10.30
C PRO A 213 -45.89 -20.73 -10.39
N SER A 214 -45.70 -21.43 -11.50
CA SER A 214 -46.15 -22.81 -11.72
C SER A 214 -45.24 -23.82 -11.01
N GLN A 215 -45.89 -24.89 -10.55
CA GLN A 215 -45.39 -26.03 -9.78
C GLN A 215 -44.36 -26.87 -10.56
N PRO A 216 -43.34 -27.47 -9.91
CA PRO A 216 -42.33 -28.27 -10.60
C PRO A 216 -42.85 -29.66 -11.01
N GLU A 217 -42.71 -29.98 -12.30
CA GLU A 217 -42.93 -31.32 -12.86
C GLU A 217 -41.79 -32.28 -12.50
N GLN A 218 -42.18 -33.53 -12.24
CA GLN A 218 -41.35 -34.64 -11.79
C GLN A 218 -40.63 -35.32 -12.98
N PRO A 219 -39.32 -35.64 -12.91
CA PRO A 219 -38.63 -36.25 -14.04
C PRO A 219 -38.99 -37.72 -14.26
N ALA A 220 -39.29 -38.07 -15.51
CA ALA A 220 -39.48 -39.44 -15.98
C ALA A 220 -38.13 -40.17 -16.19
N ALA A 221 -38.17 -41.50 -16.02
CA ALA A 221 -37.04 -42.41 -16.10
C ALA A 221 -36.45 -42.54 -17.52
N PRO A 222 -35.13 -42.83 -17.67
CA PRO A 222 -34.48 -42.95 -18.97
C PRO A 222 -34.70 -44.32 -19.62
N GLU A 223 -35.10 -44.30 -20.90
CA GLU A 223 -35.11 -45.46 -21.79
C GLU A 223 -33.71 -45.79 -22.31
N VAL A 224 -33.40 -47.08 -22.39
CA VAL A 224 -32.15 -47.67 -22.86
C VAL A 224 -32.20 -47.88 -24.38
N PRO A 225 -31.29 -47.32 -25.19
CA PRO A 225 -31.20 -47.65 -26.61
C PRO A 225 -30.22 -48.81 -26.90
N ALA A 226 -30.60 -49.61 -27.89
CA ALA A 226 -29.93 -50.82 -28.39
C ALA A 226 -28.61 -50.54 -29.17
N PRO A 227 -27.70 -51.54 -29.29
CA PRO A 227 -26.43 -51.38 -29.98
C PRO A 227 -26.54 -51.56 -31.50
N THR A 228 -25.87 -50.69 -32.26
CA THR A 228 -25.72 -50.74 -33.72
C THR A 228 -24.25 -51.03 -34.08
N PRO A 229 -23.97 -51.83 -35.13
CA PRO A 229 -22.64 -52.42 -35.34
C PRO A 229 -21.57 -51.49 -35.93
N THR A 230 -20.34 -51.81 -35.54
CA THR A 230 -19.04 -51.24 -35.91
C THR A 230 -18.68 -51.40 -37.40
N PRO A 231 -18.24 -50.35 -38.11
CA PRO A 231 -17.49 -50.47 -39.35
C PRO A 231 -15.98 -50.55 -39.08
N ALA A 232 -15.33 -51.54 -39.68
CA ALA A 232 -13.88 -51.72 -39.68
C ALA A 232 -13.19 -50.63 -40.51
N ALA A 233 -12.20 -49.93 -39.91
CA ALA A 233 -11.34 -49.01 -40.61
C ALA A 233 -9.95 -49.64 -40.84
N THR A 234 -9.55 -49.62 -42.11
CA THR A 234 -8.27 -50.04 -42.69
C THR A 234 -7.09 -49.23 -42.14
N PRO A 235 -5.92 -49.84 -41.87
CA PRO A 235 -4.72 -49.11 -41.48
C PRO A 235 -4.05 -48.45 -42.69
N GLU A 236 -3.87 -47.13 -42.63
CA GLU A 236 -3.12 -46.35 -43.62
C GLU A 236 -1.62 -46.36 -43.26
N GLN A 237 -0.81 -46.78 -44.23
CA GLN A 237 0.63 -46.99 -44.13
C GLN A 237 1.38 -45.66 -44.28
N PRO A 238 2.35 -45.30 -43.41
CA PRO A 238 3.11 -44.07 -43.55
C PRO A 238 4.05 -44.10 -44.77
N ALA A 239 4.04 -43.02 -45.54
CA ALA A 239 4.96 -42.80 -46.66
C ALA A 239 6.41 -42.58 -46.20
N PRO A 240 7.42 -42.96 -47.00
CA PRO A 240 8.83 -42.76 -46.67
C PRO A 240 9.24 -41.27 -46.74
N PRO A 241 10.24 -40.85 -45.94
CA PRO A 241 10.70 -39.47 -45.89
C PRO A 241 11.42 -39.05 -47.20
N SER A 242 11.07 -37.85 -47.67
CA SER A 242 11.69 -37.15 -48.79
C SER A 242 13.12 -36.73 -48.45
N PRO A 243 14.08 -36.83 -49.38
CA PRO A 243 15.47 -36.44 -49.14
C PRO A 243 15.62 -34.93 -48.90
N GLU A 244 16.43 -34.63 -47.89
CA GLU A 244 16.77 -33.30 -47.39
C GLU A 244 17.67 -32.55 -48.41
N PRO A 245 17.37 -31.28 -48.76
CA PRO A 245 18.20 -30.49 -49.66
C PRO A 245 19.53 -30.07 -49.00
N PRO A 246 20.61 -29.89 -49.78
CA PRO A 246 21.94 -29.62 -49.25
C PRO A 246 22.01 -28.28 -48.52
N LYS A 247 22.56 -28.36 -47.30
CA LYS A 247 22.91 -27.26 -46.41
C LYS A 247 23.76 -26.21 -47.14
N PRO A 248 23.34 -24.94 -47.21
CA PRO A 248 24.15 -23.86 -47.76
C PRO A 248 25.41 -23.66 -46.92
N GLU A 249 26.52 -23.48 -47.63
CA GLU A 249 27.84 -23.15 -47.09
C GLU A 249 27.80 -21.81 -46.35
N PRO A 250 28.36 -21.71 -45.13
CA PRO A 250 28.34 -20.46 -44.36
C PRO A 250 29.20 -19.39 -45.05
N PRO A 251 28.69 -18.15 -45.18
CA PRO A 251 29.46 -17.04 -45.72
C PRO A 251 30.63 -16.68 -44.79
N ALA A 252 31.72 -16.23 -45.42
CA ALA A 252 32.98 -15.90 -44.79
C ALA A 252 32.84 -14.96 -43.59
N THR A 253 33.50 -15.33 -42.49
CA THR A 253 33.69 -14.55 -41.27
C THR A 253 34.20 -13.14 -41.60
N PRO A 254 33.44 -12.07 -41.29
CA PRO A 254 33.96 -10.71 -41.38
C PRO A 254 35.09 -10.50 -40.37
N ALA A 255 36.10 -9.74 -40.79
CA ALA A 255 37.27 -9.39 -40.00
C ALA A 255 36.86 -8.74 -38.66
N PRO A 256 37.62 -8.98 -37.57
CA PRO A 256 37.32 -8.43 -36.26
C PRO A 256 37.40 -6.90 -36.28
N GLU A 257 36.25 -6.24 -36.21
CA GLU A 257 36.18 -4.83 -35.84
C GLU A 257 36.70 -4.68 -34.41
N ALA A 258 37.58 -3.70 -34.22
CA ALA A 258 38.19 -3.39 -32.94
C ALA A 258 37.10 -3.14 -31.89
N SER A 259 36.96 -4.09 -30.96
CA SER A 259 36.09 -3.98 -29.80
C SER A 259 36.45 -2.71 -29.02
N ASN A 260 35.53 -1.75 -29.07
CA ASN A 260 35.52 -0.62 -28.16
C ASN A 260 35.44 -1.21 -26.73
N PRO A 261 36.36 -0.86 -25.81
CA PRO A 261 36.35 -1.43 -24.47
C PRO A 261 35.00 -1.16 -23.80
N GLU A 262 34.29 -2.24 -23.49
CA GLU A 262 33.05 -2.22 -22.73
C GLU A 262 33.35 -1.49 -21.42
N PRO A 263 32.60 -0.43 -21.07
CA PRO A 263 32.83 0.32 -19.84
C PRO A 263 32.73 -0.65 -18.67
N THR A 264 33.83 -0.83 -17.94
CA THR A 264 33.86 -1.62 -16.70
C THR A 264 32.71 -1.15 -15.83
N PRO A 265 31.74 -2.02 -15.48
CA PRO A 265 30.60 -1.63 -14.67
C PRO A 265 31.12 -1.06 -13.36
N GLU A 266 30.67 0.16 -13.05
CA GLU A 266 30.97 0.84 -11.80
C GLU A 266 30.55 -0.09 -10.65
N PRO A 267 31.44 -0.40 -9.70
CA PRO A 267 31.15 -1.38 -8.66
C PRO A 267 29.92 -0.94 -7.87
N GLU A 268 28.91 -1.80 -7.84
CA GLU A 268 27.68 -1.60 -7.11
C GLU A 268 28.01 -1.22 -5.65
N PRO A 269 27.43 -0.13 -5.10
CA PRO A 269 27.77 0.31 -3.76
C PRO A 269 27.51 -0.83 -2.77
N PRO A 270 28.44 -1.08 -1.82
CA PRO A 270 28.29 -2.17 -0.87
C PRO A 270 26.97 -2.04 -0.11
N PRO A 271 26.24 -3.15 0.13
CA PRO A 271 24.95 -3.12 0.78
C PRO A 271 25.06 -2.37 2.11
N ALA A 272 24.18 -1.38 2.30
CA ALA A 272 24.18 -0.56 3.51
C ALA A 272 24.11 -1.47 4.74
N VAL A 273 25.08 -1.34 5.64
CA VAL A 273 25.06 -2.08 6.91
C VAL A 273 23.81 -1.62 7.65
N PRO A 274 22.91 -2.54 8.05
CA PRO A 274 21.68 -2.16 8.73
C PRO A 274 22.01 -1.31 9.95
N ALA A 275 21.28 -0.22 10.13
CA ALA A 275 21.46 0.65 11.28
C ALA A 275 21.34 -0.19 12.55
N LYS A 276 22.17 0.11 13.55
CA LYS A 276 22.12 -0.58 14.84
C LYS A 276 20.68 -0.60 15.34
N VAL A 277 20.13 -1.80 15.54
CA VAL A 277 18.73 -2.01 15.92
C VAL A 277 18.39 -1.13 17.12
N SER A 278 17.34 -0.31 16.96
CA SER A 278 16.82 0.50 18.06
C SER A 278 16.14 -0.41 19.07
N ALA A 279 16.65 -0.44 20.32
CA ALA A 279 16.02 -1.16 21.41
C ALA A 279 14.56 -0.70 21.65
N GLY A 280 14.27 0.58 21.37
CA GLY A 280 12.91 1.13 21.44
C GLY A 280 11.97 0.54 20.39
N ALA A 281 12.45 0.35 19.15
CA ALA A 281 11.65 -0.26 18.08
C ALA A 281 11.32 -1.72 18.39
N GLU A 282 12.31 -2.49 18.86
CA GLU A 282 12.09 -3.88 19.26
C GLU A 282 11.14 -3.99 20.46
N ALA A 283 11.28 -3.12 21.47
CA ALA A 283 10.40 -3.10 22.63
C ALA A 283 8.94 -2.77 22.24
N ALA A 284 8.72 -1.81 21.34
CA ALA A 284 7.39 -1.49 20.85
C ALA A 284 6.75 -2.66 20.08
N LEU A 285 7.53 -3.35 19.24
CA LEU A 285 7.06 -4.55 18.55
C LEU A 285 6.68 -5.68 19.52
N LYS A 286 7.49 -5.93 20.55
CA LYS A 286 7.17 -6.92 21.58
C LYS A 286 5.90 -6.57 22.33
N ALA A 287 5.75 -5.31 22.77
CA ALA A 287 4.54 -4.83 23.44
C ALA A 287 3.29 -5.00 22.55
N PHE A 288 3.40 -4.70 21.26
CA PHE A 288 2.33 -4.96 20.29
C PHE A 288 1.99 -6.45 20.20
N LEU A 289 2.98 -7.33 20.08
CA LEU A 289 2.76 -8.78 19.94
C LEU A 289 2.17 -9.39 21.21
N GLU A 290 2.61 -8.94 22.39
CA GLU A 290 2.23 -9.46 23.71
C GLU A 290 0.93 -8.87 24.26
N ALA A 291 0.37 -7.84 23.60
CA ALA A 291 -0.88 -7.21 24.03
C ALA A 291 -2.04 -8.24 24.18
N PRO A 292 -2.80 -8.17 25.28
CA PRO A 292 -3.81 -9.18 25.64
C PRO A 292 -5.11 -9.09 24.82
N ASP A 293 -5.35 -7.96 24.15
CA ASP A 293 -6.51 -7.72 23.29
C ASP A 293 -6.20 -6.59 22.28
N TRP A 294 -7.13 -6.37 21.35
CA TRP A 294 -7.01 -5.38 20.28
C TRP A 294 -6.98 -3.96 20.83
N ALA A 295 -7.66 -3.70 21.95
CA ALA A 295 -7.75 -2.39 22.56
C ALA A 295 -6.40 -1.98 23.15
N ALA A 296 -5.76 -2.85 23.93
CA ALA A 296 -4.40 -2.69 24.41
C ALA A 296 -3.39 -2.64 23.26
N ARG A 297 -3.54 -3.51 22.26
CA ARG A 297 -2.69 -3.54 21.06
C ARG A 297 -2.72 -2.20 20.32
N SER A 298 -3.87 -1.53 20.28
CA SER A 298 -4.03 -0.23 19.60
C SER A 298 -3.20 0.91 20.18
N ALA A 299 -2.63 0.77 21.38
CA ALA A 299 -1.69 1.75 21.93
C ALA A 299 -0.31 1.70 21.25
N HIS A 300 -0.01 0.63 20.50
CA HIS A 300 1.28 0.36 19.90
C HIS A 300 1.26 0.40 18.37
N VAL A 301 0.15 0.84 17.76
CA VAL A 301 -0.02 0.84 16.30
C VAL A 301 0.13 2.23 15.72
N LEU A 302 0.57 2.29 14.46
CA LEU A 302 0.64 3.52 13.69
C LEU A 302 -0.78 4.02 13.39
N ALA A 303 -0.99 5.33 13.55
CA ALA A 303 -2.28 6.00 13.32
C ALA A 303 -3.48 5.30 14.00
N PRO A 304 -3.46 5.12 15.34
CA PRO A 304 -4.45 4.32 16.06
C PRO A 304 -5.89 4.79 15.82
N ASP A 305 -6.10 6.10 15.67
CA ASP A 305 -7.44 6.65 15.44
C ASP A 305 -8.02 6.28 14.07
N LYS A 306 -7.16 5.97 13.07
CA LYS A 306 -7.58 5.51 11.74
C LYS A 306 -7.87 4.01 11.72
N VAL A 307 -7.18 3.20 12.55
CA VAL A 307 -7.23 1.73 12.47
C VAL A 307 -8.02 1.04 13.59
N LYS A 308 -8.35 1.72 14.69
CA LYS A 308 -9.07 1.11 15.83
C LYS A 308 -10.37 0.42 15.44
N ALA A 309 -11.20 1.07 14.62
CA ALA A 309 -12.46 0.47 14.17
C ALA A 309 -12.24 -0.82 13.35
N ALA A 310 -11.20 -0.84 12.53
CA ALA A 310 -10.78 -2.02 11.78
C ALA A 310 -10.24 -3.13 12.70
N MET A 311 -9.45 -2.78 13.71
CA MET A 311 -8.94 -3.73 14.71
C MET A 311 -10.08 -4.38 15.50
N GLU A 312 -11.07 -3.60 15.92
CA GLU A 312 -12.25 -4.10 16.62
C GLU A 312 -13.10 -5.02 15.74
N ALA A 313 -13.33 -4.65 14.48
CA ALA A 313 -14.06 -5.50 13.54
C ALA A 313 -13.33 -6.83 13.34
N TYR A 314 -12.01 -6.77 13.13
CA TYR A 314 -11.16 -7.93 12.91
C TYR A 314 -11.14 -8.88 14.13
N SER A 315 -11.10 -8.37 15.36
CA SER A 315 -11.06 -9.19 16.58
C SER A 315 -12.34 -9.99 16.85
N ARG A 316 -13.44 -9.66 16.16
CA ARG A 316 -14.69 -10.45 16.21
C ARG A 316 -14.62 -11.71 15.36
N GLU A 317 -13.78 -11.73 14.34
CA GLU A 317 -13.64 -12.84 13.39
C GLU A 317 -12.43 -13.73 13.71
N VAL A 318 -11.35 -13.11 14.16
CA VAL A 318 -10.10 -13.80 14.50
C VAL A 318 -9.88 -13.70 16.00
N PRO A 319 -9.58 -14.82 16.69
CA PRO A 319 -9.32 -14.81 18.12
C PRO A 319 -8.32 -13.72 18.49
N ASP A 320 -8.76 -12.84 19.37
CA ASP A 320 -7.94 -11.79 19.91
C ASP A 320 -6.94 -12.35 20.93
N GLY A 321 -5.90 -11.57 21.22
CA GLY A 321 -4.90 -11.90 22.23
C GLY A 321 -3.46 -11.83 21.74
N PRO A 322 -2.52 -12.28 22.60
CA PRO A 322 -1.10 -12.25 22.29
C PRO A 322 -0.77 -13.10 21.07
N THR A 323 0.09 -12.58 20.20
CA THR A 323 0.66 -13.34 19.08
C THR A 323 1.97 -13.97 19.54
N ALA A 324 1.96 -15.29 19.75
CA ALA A 324 3.18 -16.01 20.11
C ALA A 324 4.23 -15.93 18.98
N TYR A 325 5.47 -15.58 19.35
CA TYR A 325 6.60 -15.50 18.44
C TYR A 325 7.80 -16.30 18.99
N ARG A 326 8.65 -16.77 18.09
CA ARG A 326 9.89 -17.50 18.42
C ARG A 326 11.10 -16.59 18.36
N THR A 327 11.22 -15.82 17.28
CA THR A 327 12.34 -14.91 17.04
C THR A 327 11.85 -13.63 16.39
N ILE A 328 12.54 -12.54 16.70
CA ILE A 328 12.39 -11.24 16.06
C ILE A 328 13.78 -10.86 15.54
N THR A 329 13.93 -10.63 14.25
CA THR A 329 15.19 -10.16 13.65
C THR A 329 14.97 -8.94 12.78
N VAL A 330 15.91 -8.01 12.74
CA VAL A 330 15.83 -6.88 11.80
C VAL A 330 16.32 -7.34 10.43
N LYS A 331 15.50 -7.13 9.41
CA LYS A 331 15.85 -7.41 8.01
C LYS A 331 16.31 -6.15 7.27
N GLN A 332 15.65 -5.03 7.53
CA GLN A 332 15.93 -3.76 6.85
C GLN A 332 15.70 -2.58 7.79
N SER A 333 16.45 -1.50 7.55
CA SER A 333 16.27 -0.21 8.19
C SER A 333 16.39 0.89 7.15
N GLU A 334 15.49 1.86 7.18
CA GLU A 334 15.49 3.01 6.28
C GLU A 334 15.23 4.30 7.07
N VAL A 335 15.85 5.40 6.67
CA VAL A 335 15.56 6.73 7.21
C VAL A 335 14.82 7.50 6.14
N ASP A 336 13.57 7.85 6.39
CA ASP A 336 12.80 8.71 5.51
C ASP A 336 13.44 10.10 5.50
N GLU A 337 13.96 10.53 4.35
CA GLU A 337 14.67 11.80 4.23
C GLU A 337 13.77 13.01 4.54
N SER A 338 12.47 12.91 4.22
CA SER A 338 11.52 14.01 4.36
C SER A 338 11.09 14.22 5.80
N THR A 339 10.83 13.14 6.52
CA THR A 339 10.37 13.20 7.92
C THR A 339 11.52 12.99 8.91
N ARG A 340 12.70 12.61 8.43
CA ARG A 340 13.86 12.16 9.23
C ARG A 340 13.54 11.02 10.20
N SER A 341 12.41 10.35 9.98
CA SER A 341 11.94 9.26 10.83
C SER A 341 12.55 7.94 10.35
N THR A 342 12.95 7.10 11.28
CA THR A 342 13.50 5.78 10.96
C THR A 342 12.39 4.75 10.88
N ILE A 343 12.48 3.84 9.91
CA ILE A 343 11.62 2.67 9.75
C ILE A 343 12.50 1.42 9.88
N PHE A 344 12.05 0.45 10.67
CA PHE A 344 12.64 -0.89 10.74
C PHE A 344 11.63 -1.91 10.23
N ILE A 345 12.09 -2.80 9.34
CA ILE A 345 11.34 -3.99 8.94
C ILE A 345 11.91 -5.19 9.71
N PHE A 346 11.13 -5.68 10.67
CA PHE A 346 11.43 -6.87 11.44
C PHE A 346 10.85 -8.11 10.78
N MET A 347 11.52 -9.25 10.88
CA MET A 347 10.97 -10.56 10.58
C MET A 347 10.58 -11.25 11.89
N VAL A 348 9.28 -11.47 12.05
CA VAL A 348 8.70 -12.13 13.22
C VAL A 348 8.39 -13.58 12.88
N THR A 349 9.18 -14.51 13.39
CA THR A 349 8.96 -15.95 13.18
C THR A 349 7.97 -16.45 14.20
N THR A 350 6.94 -17.16 13.74
CA THR A 350 5.94 -17.81 14.59
C THR A 350 5.89 -19.30 14.29
N GLU A 351 5.10 -20.07 15.04
CA GLU A 351 4.93 -21.51 14.73
C GLU A 351 4.29 -21.73 13.35
N ARG A 352 3.33 -20.87 13.00
CA ARG A 352 2.61 -20.91 11.73
C ARG A 352 3.43 -20.34 10.57
N HIS A 353 4.24 -19.32 10.83
CA HIS A 353 5.04 -18.62 9.82
C HIS A 353 6.53 -18.78 10.11
N GLN A 354 7.07 -19.95 9.76
CA GLN A 354 8.47 -20.30 10.02
C GLN A 354 9.46 -19.47 9.18
N GLN A 355 9.02 -18.95 8.03
CA GLN A 355 9.81 -18.05 7.19
C GLN A 355 9.83 -16.60 7.71
N GLY A 356 9.01 -16.31 8.73
CA GLY A 356 8.87 -14.98 9.30
C GLY A 356 7.77 -14.16 8.63
N ILE A 357 7.14 -13.30 9.43
CA ILE A 357 6.18 -12.28 9.00
C ILE A 357 6.93 -10.95 9.00
N PRO A 358 7.01 -10.21 7.88
CA PRO A 358 7.64 -8.90 7.89
C PRO A 358 6.71 -7.90 8.57
N VAL A 359 7.24 -7.12 9.52
CA VAL A 359 6.50 -6.15 10.33
C VAL A 359 7.27 -4.85 10.36
N ALA A 360 6.65 -3.77 9.88
CA ALA A 360 7.24 -2.45 9.97
C ALA A 360 6.97 -1.79 11.32
N VAL A 361 8.01 -1.16 11.85
CA VAL A 361 7.97 -0.32 13.04
C VAL A 361 8.56 1.04 12.66
N LYS A 362 7.75 2.09 12.80
CA LYS A 362 8.12 3.45 12.41
C LYS A 362 8.33 4.32 13.63
N GLU A 363 9.38 5.13 13.58
CA GLU A 363 9.64 6.20 14.55
C GLU A 363 8.63 7.32 14.36
N THR A 364 8.02 7.77 15.45
CA THR A 364 7.10 8.92 15.47
C THR A 364 7.49 9.86 16.62
N PRO A 365 6.98 11.10 16.66
CA PRO A 365 7.22 12.00 17.79
C PRO A 365 6.77 11.42 19.15
N GLY A 366 5.78 10.50 19.14
CA GLY A 366 5.28 9.82 20.33
C GLY A 366 6.00 8.51 20.68
N GLY A 367 7.04 8.14 19.93
CA GLY A 367 7.77 6.88 20.08
C GLY A 367 7.61 5.94 18.88
N TRP A 368 7.92 4.67 19.08
CA TRP A 368 7.90 3.65 18.03
C TRP A 368 6.53 2.98 17.93
N LEU A 369 5.98 2.91 16.72
CA LEU A 369 4.65 2.37 16.47
C LEU A 369 4.68 1.35 15.32
N VAL A 370 3.83 0.32 15.43
CA VAL A 370 3.77 -0.82 14.51
C VAL A 370 2.74 -0.60 13.42
N ASP A 371 3.07 -0.95 12.18
CA ASP A 371 2.08 -1.02 11.11
C ASP A 371 1.19 -2.27 11.27
N TRP A 372 0.02 -2.09 11.88
CA TRP A 372 -0.92 -3.18 12.11
C TRP A 372 -1.54 -3.73 10.83
N LEU A 373 -1.79 -2.89 9.81
CA LEU A 373 -2.43 -3.32 8.57
C LEU A 373 -1.51 -4.28 7.80
N ALA A 374 -0.24 -3.91 7.63
CA ALA A 374 0.76 -4.78 7.01
C ALA A 374 0.95 -6.07 7.82
N PHE A 375 0.99 -5.99 9.16
CA PHE A 375 1.09 -7.18 10.01
C PHE A 375 -0.06 -8.17 9.77
N VAL A 376 -1.31 -7.70 9.74
CA VAL A 376 -2.47 -8.56 9.48
C VAL A 376 -2.44 -9.09 8.05
N GLU A 377 -2.07 -8.26 7.07
CA GLU A 377 -1.94 -8.65 5.67
C GLU A 377 -1.07 -9.89 5.51
N PHE A 378 0.12 -9.89 6.09
CA PHE A 378 1.07 -10.99 5.96
C PHE A 378 0.78 -12.17 6.88
N ARG A 379 0.34 -11.92 8.12
CA ARG A 379 -0.01 -13.00 9.06
C ARG A 379 -1.15 -13.85 8.50
N ASP A 380 -2.11 -13.22 7.86
CA ASP A 380 -3.31 -13.92 7.39
C ASP A 380 -3.24 -14.30 5.92
N ASP A 381 -2.11 -14.03 5.27
CA ASP A 381 -1.84 -14.25 3.85
C ASP A 381 -2.96 -13.69 2.97
N LEU A 382 -3.32 -12.42 3.22
CA LEU A 382 -4.48 -11.78 2.60
C LEU A 382 -4.33 -11.68 1.08
N PHE A 383 -3.11 -11.50 0.58
CA PHE A 383 -2.88 -11.53 -0.86
C PHE A 383 -3.16 -12.91 -1.45
N GLN A 384 -2.72 -14.01 -0.82
CA GLN A 384 -3.04 -15.35 -1.30
C GLN A 384 -4.56 -15.59 -1.29
N LYS A 385 -5.26 -15.23 -0.20
CA LYS A 385 -6.73 -15.31 -0.13
C LYS A 385 -7.41 -14.47 -1.23
N PHE A 386 -6.89 -13.29 -1.53
CA PHE A 386 -7.37 -12.46 -2.63
C PHE A 386 -7.15 -13.16 -3.99
N THR A 387 -5.98 -13.77 -4.19
CA THR A 387 -5.67 -14.49 -5.43
C THR A 387 -6.53 -15.73 -5.62
N ASP A 388 -6.94 -16.40 -4.54
CA ASP A 388 -7.84 -17.57 -4.57
C ASP A 388 -9.33 -17.16 -4.58
N GLY A 389 -9.62 -15.91 -4.23
CA GLY A 389 -10.96 -15.36 -4.07
C GLY A 389 -11.72 -15.09 -5.37
N PRO A 390 -12.94 -14.52 -5.28
CA PRO A 390 -13.74 -14.21 -6.45
C PRO A 390 -13.12 -13.11 -7.32
N VAL A 391 -13.48 -13.10 -8.60
CA VAL A 391 -13.18 -11.99 -9.52
C VAL A 391 -13.97 -10.72 -9.13
N ASP A 392 -13.62 -9.60 -9.77
CA ASP A 392 -14.20 -8.27 -9.57
C ASP A 392 -14.01 -7.71 -8.16
N LYS A 393 -12.99 -8.19 -7.44
CA LYS A 393 -12.53 -7.63 -6.17
C LYS A 393 -11.28 -6.79 -6.40
N THR A 394 -11.18 -5.71 -5.63
CA THR A 394 -9.99 -4.86 -5.54
C THR A 394 -9.45 -4.92 -4.12
N GLY A 395 -8.13 -4.88 -3.97
CA GLY A 395 -7.47 -4.80 -2.67
C GLY A 395 -6.16 -4.00 -2.75
N PHE A 396 -5.63 -3.67 -1.58
CA PHE A 396 -4.34 -3.02 -1.42
C PHE A 396 -3.37 -3.99 -0.76
N PHE A 397 -2.18 -4.15 -1.33
CA PHE A 397 -1.22 -5.14 -0.87
C PHE A 397 0.20 -4.62 -0.95
N HIS A 398 1.01 -4.99 0.05
CA HIS A 398 2.45 -4.83 0.06
C HIS A 398 3.06 -5.99 -0.72
N LEU A 399 3.59 -5.70 -1.91
CA LEU A 399 4.02 -6.73 -2.85
C LEU A 399 5.46 -6.51 -3.31
N ILE A 400 6.12 -7.61 -3.63
CA ILE A 400 7.35 -7.61 -4.40
C ILE A 400 6.95 -7.70 -5.87
N VAL A 401 7.44 -6.76 -6.68
CA VAL A 401 7.18 -6.66 -8.12
C VAL A 401 8.47 -6.88 -8.87
N THR A 402 8.45 -7.82 -9.81
CA THR A 402 9.58 -8.09 -10.71
C THR A 402 9.10 -8.22 -12.15
N ARG A 403 10.02 -8.07 -13.10
CA ARG A 403 9.74 -8.39 -14.51
C ARG A 403 9.62 -9.90 -14.68
N PRO A 404 8.67 -10.40 -15.50
CA PRO A 404 8.64 -11.81 -15.84
C PRO A 404 9.89 -12.18 -16.67
N PRO A 405 10.27 -13.46 -16.71
CA PRO A 405 11.33 -13.91 -17.62
C PRO A 405 11.06 -13.48 -19.07
N GLU A 406 12.10 -13.11 -19.82
CA GLU A 406 11.97 -12.51 -21.17
C GLU A 406 11.02 -13.27 -22.09
N LYS A 407 11.20 -14.59 -22.19
CA LYS A 407 10.31 -15.45 -22.99
C LYS A 407 8.83 -15.32 -22.61
N ARG A 408 8.54 -15.21 -21.31
CA ARG A 408 7.17 -15.04 -20.82
C ARG A 408 6.68 -13.63 -21.11
N ALA A 409 7.53 -12.61 -20.97
CA ALA A 409 7.19 -11.24 -21.31
C ALA A 409 6.79 -11.12 -22.80
N GLU A 410 7.55 -11.73 -23.71
CA GLU A 410 7.25 -11.75 -25.15
C GLU A 410 5.87 -12.32 -25.47
N GLU A 411 5.40 -13.30 -24.69
CA GLU A 411 4.10 -13.95 -24.85
C GLU A 411 2.94 -13.16 -24.23
N THR A 412 3.21 -12.28 -23.25
CA THR A 412 2.16 -11.63 -22.44
C THR A 412 2.07 -10.13 -22.61
N GLU A 413 3.10 -9.47 -23.13
CA GLU A 413 3.08 -8.04 -23.41
C GLU A 413 2.39 -7.73 -24.75
N ASN A 414 1.71 -6.58 -24.81
CA ASN A 414 1.09 -6.08 -26.03
C ASN A 414 1.15 -4.55 -26.11
N GLU A 415 0.48 -3.96 -27.11
CA GLU A 415 0.47 -2.51 -27.33
C GLU A 415 -0.18 -1.71 -26.19
N HIS A 416 -1.00 -2.33 -25.35
CA HIS A 416 -1.78 -1.67 -24.30
C HIS A 416 -1.36 -2.06 -22.88
N PHE A 417 -0.74 -3.22 -22.69
CA PHE A 417 -0.39 -3.76 -21.38
C PHE A 417 1.05 -4.26 -21.34
N SER A 418 1.67 -4.09 -20.18
CA SER A 418 2.89 -4.80 -19.78
C SER A 418 2.59 -5.73 -18.62
N SER A 419 3.33 -6.83 -18.57
CA SER A 419 3.17 -7.89 -17.57
C SER A 419 4.25 -7.84 -16.51
N PHE A 420 3.87 -8.08 -15.25
CA PHE A 420 4.75 -8.12 -14.09
C PHE A 420 4.42 -9.33 -13.22
N VAL A 421 5.38 -9.78 -12.40
CA VAL A 421 5.17 -10.81 -11.40
C VAL A 421 4.98 -10.14 -10.04
N LEU A 422 3.83 -10.38 -9.42
CA LEU A 422 3.47 -9.92 -8.08
C LEU A 422 3.67 -11.04 -7.08
N GLN A 423 4.42 -10.79 -6.01
CA GLN A 423 4.69 -11.79 -4.99
C GLN A 423 4.51 -11.20 -3.60
N SER A 424 3.78 -11.91 -2.73
CA SER A 424 3.74 -11.53 -1.30
C SER A 424 5.10 -11.83 -0.65
N PRO A 425 5.65 -10.94 0.19
CA PRO A 425 6.87 -11.15 0.95
C PRO A 425 6.92 -12.45 1.77
N VAL A 426 5.77 -13.00 2.17
CA VAL A 426 5.67 -14.25 2.93
C VAL A 426 5.42 -15.49 2.07
N SER A 427 4.85 -15.33 0.88
CA SER A 427 4.50 -16.45 0.00
C SER A 427 5.44 -16.46 -1.20
N GLY A 428 6.19 -17.54 -1.40
CA GLY A 428 7.12 -17.70 -2.53
C GLY A 428 6.46 -17.71 -3.92
N LYS A 429 5.12 -17.66 -4.01
CA LYS A 429 4.38 -17.84 -5.26
C LYS A 429 4.12 -16.49 -5.94
N GLY A 430 4.76 -16.28 -7.08
CA GLY A 430 4.50 -15.13 -7.94
C GLY A 430 3.21 -15.30 -8.76
N GLN A 431 2.46 -14.22 -8.91
CA GLN A 431 1.25 -14.12 -9.73
C GLN A 431 1.51 -13.17 -10.89
N LEU A 432 1.10 -13.56 -12.10
CA LEU A 432 1.22 -12.68 -13.26
C LEU A 432 0.13 -11.61 -13.20
N ALA A 433 0.53 -10.34 -13.29
CA ALA A 433 -0.38 -9.20 -13.34
C ALA A 433 -0.05 -8.29 -14.52
N PHE A 434 -1.02 -7.47 -14.90
CA PHE A 434 -0.94 -6.58 -16.04
C PHE A 434 -1.13 -5.13 -15.60
N ILE A 435 -0.37 -4.23 -16.22
CA ILE A 435 -0.49 -2.79 -16.01
C ILE A 435 -0.69 -2.13 -17.36
N ARG A 436 -1.67 -1.22 -17.45
CA ARG A 436 -1.94 -0.46 -18.68
C ARG A 436 -0.79 0.49 -18.96
N LYS A 437 -0.22 0.41 -20.16
CA LYS A 437 0.81 1.34 -20.65
C LYS A 437 0.25 2.78 -20.69
N GLY A 438 1.11 3.74 -20.38
CA GLY A 438 0.74 5.16 -20.30
C GLY A 438 -0.04 5.57 -19.03
N THR A 439 -0.26 4.66 -18.09
CA THR A 439 -0.76 5.03 -16.74
C THR A 439 0.40 5.39 -15.82
N SER A 440 0.14 6.20 -14.79
CA SER A 440 1.17 6.53 -13.78
C SER A 440 1.72 5.28 -13.09
N ALA A 441 0.87 4.29 -12.82
CA ALA A 441 1.29 3.02 -12.24
C ALA A 441 2.30 2.29 -13.13
N TYR A 442 2.09 2.27 -14.45
CA TYR A 442 3.02 1.66 -15.39
C TYR A 442 4.37 2.37 -15.37
N GLU A 443 4.39 3.70 -15.49
CA GLU A 443 5.65 4.47 -15.51
C GLU A 443 6.46 4.23 -14.23
N THR A 444 5.81 4.26 -13.07
CA THR A 444 6.46 4.01 -11.78
C THR A 444 7.01 2.58 -11.67
N VAL A 445 6.21 1.56 -11.96
CA VAL A 445 6.65 0.16 -11.83
C VAL A 445 7.70 -0.18 -12.89
N HIS A 446 7.54 0.29 -14.12
CA HIS A 446 8.48 0.04 -15.20
C HIS A 446 9.86 0.62 -14.88
N ALA A 447 9.92 1.87 -14.42
CA ALA A 447 11.17 2.53 -14.03
C ALA A 447 11.82 1.85 -12.81
N ALA A 448 11.02 1.51 -11.78
CA ALA A 448 11.55 0.90 -10.55
C ALA A 448 12.06 -0.55 -10.73
N THR A 449 11.64 -1.22 -11.80
CA THR A 449 12.07 -2.59 -12.15
C THR A 449 13.00 -2.63 -13.35
N GLU A 450 13.44 -1.47 -13.84
CA GLU A 450 14.45 -1.38 -14.89
C GLU A 450 15.78 -1.96 -14.39
N GLY A 451 16.46 -2.72 -15.24
CA GLY A 451 17.68 -3.45 -14.84
C GLY A 451 17.43 -4.74 -14.02
N GLY A 452 16.17 -5.17 -13.89
CA GLY A 452 15.84 -6.45 -13.23
C GLY A 452 15.77 -6.37 -11.70
N THR A 453 15.74 -5.16 -11.14
CA THR A 453 15.57 -4.93 -9.71
C THR A 453 14.18 -5.31 -9.23
N ALA A 454 14.10 -5.82 -8.00
CA ALA A 454 12.82 -6.03 -7.33
C ALA A 454 12.32 -4.71 -6.74
N PHE A 455 11.05 -4.38 -7.00
CA PHE A 455 10.37 -3.22 -6.46
C PHE A 455 9.42 -3.65 -5.34
N THR A 456 9.32 -2.90 -4.23
CA THR A 456 8.48 -3.30 -3.06
C THR A 456 7.39 -2.28 -2.68
N PRO A 457 6.44 -1.99 -3.60
CA PRO A 457 5.38 -1.01 -3.38
C PRO A 457 4.19 -1.54 -2.58
N VAL A 458 3.31 -0.60 -2.22
CA VAL A 458 1.89 -0.88 -1.92
C VAL A 458 1.08 -0.66 -3.20
N LEU A 459 0.46 -1.73 -3.71
CA LEU A 459 -0.32 -1.70 -4.96
C LEU A 459 -1.81 -1.81 -4.70
N GLU A 460 -2.60 -1.07 -5.48
CA GLU A 460 -4.02 -1.36 -5.68
C GLU A 460 -4.16 -2.37 -6.83
N VAL A 461 -4.63 -3.57 -6.51
CA VAL A 461 -4.75 -4.69 -7.45
C VAL A 461 -6.20 -5.09 -7.58
N ARG A 462 -6.67 -5.25 -8.81
CA ARG A 462 -8.00 -5.80 -9.12
C ARG A 462 -7.85 -7.18 -9.76
N LYS A 463 -8.67 -8.14 -9.33
CA LYS A 463 -8.81 -9.43 -10.01
C LYS A 463 -9.95 -9.31 -11.02
N SER A 464 -9.63 -9.39 -12.32
CA SER A 464 -10.56 -9.22 -13.43
C SER A 464 -10.77 -10.54 -14.17
N LYS A 465 -11.70 -10.56 -15.14
CA LYS A 465 -11.98 -11.72 -16.02
C LYS A 465 -11.90 -11.31 -17.48
N THR A 466 -11.33 -12.16 -18.34
CA THR A 466 -11.36 -11.98 -19.80
C THR A 466 -12.74 -12.34 -20.37
N ALA A 467 -12.96 -12.05 -21.65
CA ALA A 467 -14.20 -12.43 -22.35
C ALA A 467 -14.40 -13.96 -22.38
N GLU A 468 -13.30 -14.72 -22.44
CA GLU A 468 -13.26 -16.18 -22.41
C GLU A 468 -13.39 -16.76 -20.99
N GLY A 469 -13.50 -15.88 -19.98
CA GLY A 469 -13.71 -16.29 -18.61
C GLY A 469 -12.43 -16.61 -17.82
N GLN A 470 -11.24 -16.28 -18.32
CA GLN A 470 -10.00 -16.48 -17.58
C GLN A 470 -9.79 -15.33 -16.60
N SER A 471 -9.40 -15.61 -15.35
CA SER A 471 -9.10 -14.55 -14.38
C SER A 471 -7.67 -14.03 -14.56
N TYR A 472 -7.47 -12.73 -14.42
CA TYR A 472 -6.16 -12.08 -14.42
C TYR A 472 -6.09 -10.97 -13.36
N PHE A 473 -4.89 -10.54 -13.00
CA PHE A 473 -4.68 -9.42 -12.07
C PHE A 473 -4.32 -8.15 -12.85
N GLU A 474 -4.95 -7.04 -12.51
CA GLU A 474 -4.68 -5.72 -13.07
C GLU A 474 -4.18 -4.80 -11.94
N VAL A 475 -3.00 -4.20 -12.12
CA VAL A 475 -2.51 -3.17 -11.19
C VAL A 475 -3.14 -1.84 -11.59
N MET A 476 -3.95 -1.29 -10.70
CA MET A 476 -4.71 -0.07 -10.94
C MET A 476 -3.91 1.18 -10.55
N ALA A 477 -3.17 1.11 -9.44
CA ALA A 477 -2.40 2.22 -8.91
C ALA A 477 -1.23 1.75 -8.04
N VAL A 478 -0.18 2.55 -7.97
CA VAL A 478 0.86 2.48 -6.93
C VAL A 478 0.47 3.46 -5.83
N LYS A 479 0.08 2.95 -4.64
CA LYS A 479 -0.31 3.77 -3.49
C LYS A 479 0.88 4.25 -2.68
N ALA A 480 1.95 3.47 -2.68
CA ALA A 480 3.23 3.79 -2.06
C ALA A 480 4.36 3.19 -2.90
N ASN A 481 5.47 3.91 -3.04
CA ASN A 481 6.67 3.39 -3.72
C ASN A 481 7.53 2.54 -2.78
N ASP A 482 7.25 2.63 -1.49
CA ASP A 482 7.93 2.03 -0.37
C ASP A 482 6.89 1.42 0.59
N TRP A 483 7.35 0.99 1.77
CA TRP A 483 6.48 0.34 2.75
C TRP A 483 5.30 1.21 3.19
N PHE A 484 5.48 2.54 3.30
CA PHE A 484 4.42 3.44 3.76
C PHE A 484 3.97 4.39 2.66
N PRO A 485 2.66 4.52 2.39
CA PRO A 485 2.18 5.60 1.54
C PRO A 485 2.60 6.94 2.15
N ARG A 486 3.27 7.79 1.37
CA ARG A 486 3.52 9.17 1.76
C ARG A 486 2.16 9.83 2.02
N GLU A 487 1.95 10.36 3.22
CA GLU A 487 0.75 11.14 3.54
C GLU A 487 0.76 12.36 2.61
N ASN A 488 -0.06 12.32 1.56
CA ASN A 488 -0.22 13.42 0.60
C ASN A 488 -1.14 14.51 1.16
#